data_AF-A0A1C5S5L3-F1
#
_entry.id   AF-A0A1C5S5L3-F1
#
_cell.length_a   1.000
_cell.length_b   1.000
_cell.length_c   1.000
_cell.angle_alpha   90.00
_cell.angle_beta   90.00
_cell.angle_gamma   90.00
#
_symmetry.space_group_name_H-M   'P 1'
#
loop_
_entity.id
_entity.type
_entity.pdbx_description
1 polymer ?
#
loop_
_entity_poly.entity_id
_entity_poly.type
_entity_poly.pdbx_seq_one_letter_code
_entity_poly.pdbx_strand_id
1 'polypeptide(L)'
;MLTKQEKQAIMKEYATKEGDTGSPEVQIAVLTADINKLNGHFKQHPKDKHSNRGLLKKIGRRRDLLKYLKNKDIERYASLVKRLGLRR
;
A
#
# COMPACT_ATOMS: atom_id res chain seq x y z
N MET A 1 -8.44 -9.07 5.80
CA MET A 1 -7.03 -9.04 5.34
C MET A 1 -6.94 -9.52 3.89
N LEU A 2 -5.85 -9.22 3.18
CA LEU A 2 -5.59 -9.77 1.84
C LEU A 2 -5.36 -11.28 1.89
N THR A 3 -5.91 -12.01 0.92
CA THR A 3 -5.58 -13.41 0.71
C THR A 3 -4.21 -13.53 0.02
N LYS A 4 -3.60 -14.71 0.09
CA LYS A 4 -2.31 -14.97 -0.58
C LYS A 4 -2.40 -14.74 -2.10
N GLN A 5 -3.51 -15.11 -2.71
CA GLN A 5 -3.77 -14.94 -4.14
C GLN A 5 -3.91 -13.46 -4.52
N GLU A 6 -4.72 -12.69 -3.78
CA GLU A 6 -4.86 -11.23 -4.01
C GLU A 6 -3.50 -10.53 -3.89
N LYS A 7 -2.74 -10.87 -2.85
CA LYS A 7 -1.40 -10.31 -2.64
C LYS A 7 -0.45 -10.64 -3.80
N GLN A 8 -0.42 -11.89 -4.25
CA GLN A 8 0.44 -12.30 -5.37
C GLN A 8 0.05 -11.62 -6.69
N ALA A 9 -1.24 -11.44 -6.95
CA ALA A 9 -1.71 -10.72 -8.14
C ALA A 9 -1.22 -9.27 -8.15
N ILE A 10 -1.38 -8.55 -7.02
CA ILE A 10 -0.88 -7.18 -6.87
C ILE A 10 0.64 -7.14 -7.02
N MET A 11 1.36 -8.08 -6.41
CA MET A 11 2.83 -8.11 -6.53
C MET A 11 3.27 -8.27 -7.99
N LYS A 12 2.64 -9.17 -8.75
CA LYS A 12 2.96 -9.37 -10.17
C LYS A 12 2.62 -8.13 -11.02
N GLU A 13 1.51 -7.47 -10.73
CA GLU A 13 1.05 -6.31 -11.49
C GLU A 13 1.95 -5.06 -11.33
N TYR A 14 2.53 -4.87 -10.13
CA TYR A 14 3.34 -3.70 -9.79
C TYR A 14 4.84 -4.00 -9.73
N ALA A 15 5.24 -5.23 -10.05
CA ALA A 15 6.64 -5.66 -10.10
C ALA A 15 7.41 -4.88 -11.17
N THR A 16 8.64 -4.46 -10.83
CA THR A 16 9.55 -3.83 -11.80
C THR A 16 10.36 -4.84 -12.59
N LYS A 17 10.48 -6.06 -12.05
CA LYS A 17 11.17 -7.20 -12.67
C LYS A 17 10.53 -8.50 -12.20
N GLU A 18 10.84 -9.59 -12.88
CA GLU A 18 10.38 -10.91 -12.46
C GLU A 18 10.91 -11.24 -11.05
N GLY A 19 10.03 -11.75 -10.19
CA GLY A 19 10.36 -12.06 -8.80
C GLY A 19 10.50 -10.84 -7.86
N ASP A 20 10.14 -9.64 -8.31
CA ASP A 20 10.20 -8.44 -7.48
C ASP A 20 9.16 -8.46 -6.35
N THR A 21 9.64 -8.53 -5.12
CA THR A 21 8.81 -8.48 -3.90
C THR A 21 9.12 -7.26 -3.03
N GLY A 22 10.20 -6.55 -3.34
CA GLY A 22 10.84 -5.59 -2.44
C GLY A 22 10.81 -4.16 -2.95
N SER A 23 10.48 -3.91 -4.22
CA SER A 23 10.40 -2.55 -4.74
C SER A 23 9.39 -1.69 -3.97
N PRO A 24 9.64 -0.37 -3.86
CA PRO A 24 8.69 0.55 -3.26
C PRO A 24 7.29 0.47 -3.91
N GLU A 25 7.22 0.29 -5.22
CA GLU A 25 5.98 0.15 -6.00
C GLU A 25 5.13 -1.01 -5.48
N VAL A 26 5.72 -2.21 -5.42
CA VAL A 26 5.04 -3.42 -4.95
C VAL A 26 4.59 -3.25 -3.50
N GLN A 27 5.47 -2.77 -2.62
CA GLN A 27 5.14 -2.58 -1.21
C GLN A 27 4.00 -1.58 -1.02
N ILE A 28 4.03 -0.45 -1.73
CA ILE A 28 3.00 0.60 -1.64
C ILE A 28 1.65 0.11 -2.19
N ALA A 29 1.66 -0.65 -3.28
CA ALA A 29 0.44 -1.24 -3.86
C ALA A 29 -0.21 -2.24 -2.89
N VAL A 30 0.57 -3.17 -2.32
CA VAL A 30 0.07 -4.14 -1.33
C VAL A 30 -0.47 -3.43 -0.09
N LEU A 31 0.27 -2.46 0.46
CA LEU A 31 -0.19 -1.68 1.62
C LEU A 31 -1.49 -0.93 1.32
N THR A 32 -1.63 -0.36 0.13
CA THR A 32 -2.82 0.38 -0.29
C THR A 32 -4.05 -0.54 -0.35
N ALA A 33 -3.92 -1.71 -0.97
CA ALA A 33 -5.00 -2.70 -1.02
C ALA A 33 -5.41 -3.19 0.38
N ASP A 34 -4.42 -3.46 1.25
CA ASP A 34 -4.66 -3.84 2.64
C ASP A 34 -5.42 -2.75 3.42
N ILE A 35 -4.98 -1.48 3.30
CA ILE A 35 -5.61 -0.33 3.96
C ILE A 35 -7.06 -0.18 3.50
N ASN A 36 -7.31 -0.26 2.18
CA ASN A 36 -8.65 -0.12 1.61
C ASN A 36 -9.59 -1.22 2.11
N LYS A 37 -9.11 -2.46 2.19
CA LYS A 37 -9.89 -3.60 2.72
C LYS A 37 -10.19 -3.46 4.21
N LEU A 38 -9.25 -2.90 4.99
CA LEU A 38 -9.42 -2.68 6.43
C LEU A 38 -10.34 -1.49 6.75
N ASN A 39 -10.38 -0.46 5.91
CA ASN A 39 -11.23 0.73 6.16
C ASN A 39 -12.72 0.38 6.32
N GLY A 40 -13.23 -0.61 5.59
CA GLY A 40 -14.62 -1.08 5.76
C GLY A 40 -14.89 -1.70 7.14
N HIS A 41 -13.94 -2.48 7.66
CA HIS A 41 -14.04 -3.12 8.97
C HIS A 41 -14.11 -2.09 10.11
N PHE A 42 -13.28 -1.05 10.08
CA PHE A 42 -13.27 -0.04 11.14
C PHE A 42 -14.50 0.86 11.17
N LYS A 43 -15.18 1.04 10.03
CA LYS A 43 -16.48 1.72 10.00
C LYS A 43 -17.55 0.93 10.78
N GLN A 44 -17.50 -0.40 10.71
CA GLN A 44 -18.43 -1.29 11.42
C GLN A 44 -18.03 -1.47 12.90
N HIS A 45 -16.72 -1.41 13.21
CA HIS A 45 -16.18 -1.64 14.56
C HIS A 45 -15.38 -0.44 15.10
N PRO A 46 -16.03 0.69 15.44
CA PRO A 46 -15.33 1.92 15.86
C PRO A 46 -14.60 1.80 17.21
N LYS A 47 -14.95 0.80 18.02
CA LYS A 47 -14.33 0.52 19.33
C LYS A 47 -13.07 -0.34 19.24
N ASP A 48 -12.75 -0.94 18.08
CA ASP A 48 -11.51 -1.71 17.93
C ASP A 48 -10.28 -0.79 17.78
N LYS A 49 -9.72 -0.41 18.93
CA LYS A 49 -8.51 0.45 18.98
C LYS A 49 -7.22 -0.30 18.72
N HIS A 50 -7.17 -1.59 19.03
CA HIS A 50 -5.96 -2.41 18.89
C HIS A 50 -5.63 -2.63 17.41
N SER A 51 -6.61 -3.01 16.61
CA SER A 51 -6.43 -3.19 15.16
C SER A 51 -6.22 -1.84 14.47
N ASN A 52 -6.86 -0.77 14.94
CA ASN A 52 -6.68 0.58 14.38
C ASN A 52 -5.23 1.07 14.51
N ARG A 53 -4.55 0.75 15.63
CA ARG A 53 -3.11 1.01 15.77
C ARG A 53 -2.29 0.32 14.66
N GLY A 54 -2.66 -0.91 14.30
CA GLY A 54 -2.05 -1.64 13.18
C GLY A 54 -2.28 -0.95 11.83
N LEU A 55 -3.50 -0.45 11.59
CA LEU A 55 -3.84 0.34 10.40
C LEU A 55 -2.99 1.62 10.31
N LEU A 56 -2.89 2.39 11.40
CA LEU A 56 -2.09 3.61 11.43
C LEU A 56 -0.61 3.35 11.13
N LYS A 57 -0.05 2.23 11.62
CA LYS A 57 1.31 1.81 11.27
C LYS A 57 1.46 1.52 9.77
N LYS A 58 0.49 0.84 9.15
CA LYS A 58 0.49 0.58 7.69
C LYS A 58 0.43 1.88 6.90
N ILE A 59 -0.42 2.82 7.30
CA ILE A 59 -0.54 4.15 6.67
C ILE A 59 0.79 4.92 6.77
N GLY A 60 1.39 4.95 7.97
CA GLY A 60 2.70 5.58 8.20
C GLY A 60 3.79 4.99 7.30
N ARG A 61 3.90 3.66 7.28
CA ARG A 61 4.87 2.96 6.41
C ARG A 61 4.68 3.29 4.93
N ARG A 62 3.44 3.32 4.44
CA ARG A 62 3.13 3.69 3.05
C ARG A 62 3.58 5.13 2.75
N ARG A 63 3.31 6.07 3.67
CA ARG A 63 3.72 7.47 3.54
C ARG A 63 5.24 7.60 3.44
N ASP A 64 5.98 6.87 4.27
CA ASP A 64 7.44 6.92 4.28
C ASP A 64 8.03 6.34 2.98
N LEU A 65 7.45 5.24 2.47
CA LEU A 65 7.84 4.67 1.17
C LEU A 65 7.54 5.61 0.00
N LEU A 66 6.38 6.28 0.01
CA LEU A 66 6.04 7.28 -1.01
C LEU A 66 7.00 8.47 -0.97
N LYS A 67 7.37 8.92 0.24
CA LYS A 67 8.37 9.98 0.43
C LYS A 67 9.74 9.55 -0.11
N TYR A 68 10.17 8.34 0.19
CA TYR A 68 11.41 7.77 -0.33
C TYR A 68 11.41 7.72 -1.87
N LEU A 69 10.34 7.17 -2.45
CA LEU A 69 10.21 7.05 -3.91
C LEU A 69 10.22 8.43 -4.56
N LYS A 70 9.46 9.39 -4.03
CA LYS A 70 9.43 10.78 -4.51
C LYS A 70 10.82 11.44 -4.52
N ASN A 71 11.60 11.23 -3.45
CA ASN A 71 12.93 11.81 -3.33
C ASN A 71 13.95 11.14 -4.28
N LYS A 72 13.74 9.88 -4.61
CA LYS A 72 14.65 9.12 -5.47
C LYS A 72 14.32 9.28 -6.95
N ASP A 73 13.03 9.29 -7.29
CA ASP A 73 12.53 9.36 -8.65
C ASP A 73 11.10 9.92 -8.66
N ILE A 74 10.98 11.16 -9.16
CA ILE A 74 9.71 11.89 -9.20
C ILE A 74 8.73 11.30 -10.23
N GLU A 75 9.23 10.72 -11.32
CA GLU A 75 8.41 10.16 -12.41
C GLU A 75 7.79 8.83 -11.98
N ARG A 76 8.58 7.96 -11.33
CA ARG A 76 8.08 6.73 -10.71
C ARG A 76 7.06 7.02 -9.63
N TYR A 77 7.30 8.04 -8.80
CA TYR A 77 6.34 8.47 -7.81
C TYR A 77 5.02 8.96 -8.46
N ALA A 78 5.10 9.83 -9.46
CA ALA A 78 3.92 10.41 -10.11
C ALA A 78 3.10 9.33 -10.82
N SER A 79 3.76 8.42 -11.55
CA SER A 79 3.09 7.31 -12.24
C SER A 79 2.42 6.35 -11.25
N LEU A 80 3.10 5.98 -10.16
CA LEU A 80 2.54 5.11 -9.13
C LEU A 80 1.34 5.74 -8.41
N VAL A 81 1.44 7.00 -8.02
CA VAL A 81 0.35 7.72 -7.34
C VAL A 81 -0.87 7.84 -8.25
N LYS A 82 -0.68 8.16 -9.54
CA LYS A 82 -1.76 8.22 -10.53
C LYS A 82 -2.40 6.84 -10.70
N ARG A 83 -1.59 5.79 -10.86
CA ARG A 83 -2.06 4.41 -11.05
C ARG A 83 -2.85 3.89 -9.86
N LEU A 84 -2.44 4.21 -8.63
CA LEU A 84 -3.11 3.80 -7.40
C LEU A 84 -4.25 4.74 -6.96
N GLY A 85 -4.48 5.85 -7.65
CA GLY A 85 -5.51 6.83 -7.29
C GLY A 85 -5.32 7.48 -5.92
N LEU A 86 -4.07 7.59 -5.43
CA LEU A 86 -3.78 8.15 -4.11
C LEU A 86 -3.85 9.67 -4.16
N ARG A 87 -4.65 10.28 -3.27
CA ARG A 87 -4.67 11.74 -3.08
C ARG A 87 -3.52 12.18 -2.17
N ARG A 88 -2.95 13.35 -2.48
CA ARG A 88 -1.95 14.04 -1.64
C ARG A 88 -2.59 14.57 -0.36
#